data_AF-A0A7Z0EBZ6-F1
#
_entry.id   AF-A0A7Z0EBZ6-F1
#
_cell.length_a   1.000
_cell.length_b   1.000
_cell.length_c   1.000
_cell.angle_alpha   90.00
_cell.angle_beta   90.00
_cell.angle_gamma   90.00
#
_symmetry.space_group_name_H-M   'P 1'
#
loop_
_entity.id
_entity.type
_entity.pdbx_description
1 polymer ?
#
loop_
_entity_poly.entity_id
_entity_poly.type
_entity_poly.pdbx_seq_one_letter_code
_entity_poly.pdbx_strand_id
1 'polypeptide(L)'
;MKRRLTQLLRLPGFLVYFLVQMFRANWQVAVDILTPGSALTPGVVAYPARSRSAWELTLLSNLITLTPGTLTIDVETNNGQHVLYVLGLYAPSDPNRFRQQLEELEGRMRLVTVGVSRDEGRHQ
;
A
#
# COMPACT_ATOMS: atom_id res chain seq x y z
N MET A 1 -14.76 13.93 -46.07
CA MET A 1 -14.16 14.83 -45.05
C MET A 1 -15.11 15.27 -43.93
N LYS A 2 -16.41 15.54 -44.19
CA LYS A 2 -17.39 16.00 -43.17
C LYS A 2 -17.60 15.05 -41.97
N ARG A 3 -17.34 13.76 -42.15
CA ARG A 3 -17.54 12.70 -41.14
C ARG A 3 -16.54 12.75 -39.96
N ARG A 4 -15.31 13.25 -40.18
CA ARG A 4 -14.30 13.42 -39.11
C ARG A 4 -14.52 14.69 -38.28
N LEU A 5 -15.14 15.71 -38.86
CA LEU A 5 -15.40 16.99 -38.20
C LEU A 5 -16.49 16.87 -37.11
N THR A 6 -17.52 16.05 -37.36
CA THR A 6 -18.56 15.76 -36.36
C THR A 6 -18.05 14.88 -35.22
N GLN A 7 -17.00 14.07 -35.44
CA GLN A 7 -16.34 13.30 -34.38
C GLN A 7 -15.51 14.20 -33.46
N LEU A 8 -14.80 15.20 -34.01
CA LEU A 8 -14.09 16.21 -33.22
C LEU A 8 -15.03 17.07 -32.38
N LEU A 9 -16.24 17.36 -32.86
CA LEU A 9 -17.24 18.13 -32.11
C LEU A 9 -17.91 17.33 -30.97
N ARG A 10 -17.84 15.99 -31.01
CA ARG A 10 -18.37 15.09 -29.97
C ARG A 10 -17.35 14.77 -28.88
N LEU A 11 -16.08 15.02 -29.16
CA LEU A 11 -14.96 14.80 -28.24
C LEU A 11 -15.07 15.61 -26.94
N PRO A 12 -15.44 16.91 -26.95
CA PRO A 12 -15.61 17.70 -25.72
C PRO A 12 -16.74 17.15 -24.84
N GLY A 13 -17.87 16.77 -25.44
CA GLY A 13 -19.00 16.19 -24.71
C GLY A 13 -18.64 14.85 -24.06
N PHE A 14 -17.90 14.00 -24.76
CA PHE A 14 -17.38 12.76 -24.20
C PHE A 14 -16.33 13.01 -23.11
N LEU A 15 -15.44 13.99 -23.29
CA LEU A 15 -14.43 14.34 -22.29
C LEU A 15 -15.08 14.81 -20.99
N VAL A 16 -16.09 15.68 -21.08
CA VAL A 16 -16.85 16.17 -19.92
C VAL A 16 -17.59 15.03 -19.25
N TYR A 17 -18.27 14.16 -20.02
CA TYR A 17 -18.92 12.97 -19.48
C TYR A 17 -17.92 12.07 -18.74
N PHE A 18 -16.77 11.80 -19.35
CA PHE A 18 -15.72 10.95 -18.77
C PHE A 18 -15.13 11.57 -17.50
N LEU A 19 -14.83 12.87 -17.50
CA LEU A 19 -14.35 13.57 -16.31
C LEU A 19 -15.37 13.52 -15.18
N VAL A 20 -16.67 13.71 -15.45
CA VAL A 20 -17.73 13.57 -14.44
C VAL A 20 -17.78 12.16 -13.87
N GLN A 21 -17.66 11.13 -14.70
CA GLN A 21 -17.61 9.73 -14.24
C GLN A 21 -16.35 9.45 -13.42
N MET A 22 -15.20 9.97 -13.84
CA MET A 22 -13.93 9.85 -13.13
C MET A 22 -14.00 10.52 -11.75
N PHE A 23 -14.50 11.77 -11.68
CA PHE A 23 -14.66 12.47 -10.42
C PHE A 23 -15.69 11.79 -9.52
N ARG A 24 -16.78 11.20 -10.04
CA ARG A 24 -17.73 10.42 -9.25
C ARG A 24 -17.13 9.15 -8.67
N ALA A 25 -16.34 8.41 -9.46
CA ALA A 25 -15.63 7.22 -8.98
C ALA A 25 -14.63 7.56 -7.87
N ASN A 26 -13.92 8.68 -8.02
CA ASN A 26 -13.00 9.16 -6.98
C ASN A 26 -13.73 9.82 -5.81
N TRP A 27 -14.92 10.37 -5.99
CA TRP A 27 -15.70 11.01 -4.92
C TRP A 27 -16.16 10.00 -3.87
N GLN A 28 -16.54 8.77 -4.26
CA GLN A 28 -16.86 7.72 -3.30
C GLN A 28 -15.65 7.39 -2.41
N VAL A 29 -14.48 7.21 -3.04
CA VAL A 29 -13.21 6.94 -2.35
C VAL A 29 -12.78 8.14 -1.50
N ALA A 30 -12.95 9.36 -2.00
CA ALA A 30 -12.64 10.59 -1.28
C ALA A 30 -13.59 10.81 -0.11
N VAL A 31 -14.88 10.50 -0.22
CA VAL A 31 -15.86 10.55 0.88
C VAL A 31 -15.55 9.48 1.92
N ASP A 32 -15.12 8.28 1.51
CA ASP A 32 -14.67 7.25 2.45
C ASP A 32 -13.39 7.69 3.20
N ILE A 33 -12.52 8.48 2.56
CA ILE A 33 -11.32 9.07 3.19
C ILE A 33 -11.66 10.33 4.01
N LEU A 34 -12.64 11.14 3.58
CA LEU A 34 -12.97 12.47 4.14
C LEU A 34 -14.09 12.45 5.16
N THR A 35 -14.90 11.38 5.29
CA THR A 35 -15.94 11.28 6.33
C THR A 35 -15.24 11.06 7.68
N PRO A 36 -15.14 12.08 8.55
CA PRO A 36 -14.39 11.98 9.78
C PRO A 36 -15.36 11.68 10.93
N GLY A 37 -15.27 10.50 11.54
CA GLY A 37 -16.16 10.13 12.64
C GLY A 37 -15.96 8.71 13.16
N SER A 38 -15.01 8.58 14.09
CA SER A 38 -14.92 7.50 15.11
C SER A 38 -14.41 6.11 14.68
N ALA A 39 -13.15 6.02 14.23
CA ALA A 39 -12.34 4.79 14.37
C ALA A 39 -10.81 5.04 14.34
N LEU A 40 -10.35 6.27 14.61
CA LEU A 40 -8.91 6.54 14.77
C LEU A 40 -8.45 5.95 16.12
N THR A 41 -8.04 4.69 16.09
CA THR A 41 -7.39 3.98 17.19
C THR A 41 -5.93 3.78 16.82
N PRO A 42 -5.07 4.80 17.00
CA PRO A 42 -3.66 4.66 16.72
C PRO A 42 -3.07 3.60 17.64
N GLY A 43 -2.34 2.65 17.06
CA GLY A 43 -1.67 1.58 17.78
C GLY A 43 -0.35 1.22 17.12
N VAL A 44 0.67 0.97 17.95
CA VAL A 44 1.97 0.49 17.49
C VAL A 44 2.07 -1.01 17.75
N VAL A 45 2.50 -1.74 16.74
CA VAL A 45 2.72 -3.19 16.80
C VAL A 45 4.16 -3.50 16.41
N ALA A 46 4.81 -4.33 17.24
CA ALA A 46 6.03 -5.02 16.86
C ALA A 46 5.66 -6.23 15.99
N TYR A 47 6.17 -6.24 14.76
CA TYR A 47 5.98 -7.29 13.77
C TYR A 47 7.31 -8.00 13.47
N PRO A 48 7.49 -9.27 13.87
CA PRO A 48 8.68 -10.04 13.53
C PRO A 48 8.62 -10.47 12.05
N ALA A 49 9.35 -9.78 11.18
CA ALA A 49 9.39 -10.08 9.76
C ALA A 49 10.15 -11.38 9.48
N ARG A 50 9.68 -12.11 8.46
CA ARG A 50 10.32 -13.34 7.96
C ARG A 50 11.39 -13.04 6.91
N SER A 51 11.35 -11.86 6.32
CA SER A 51 12.30 -11.32 5.34
C SER A 51 13.66 -11.12 6.00
N ARG A 52 14.72 -11.60 5.35
CA ARG A 52 16.09 -11.63 5.91
C ARG A 52 17.05 -10.68 5.22
N SER A 53 16.74 -10.27 3.99
CA SER A 53 17.61 -9.35 3.24
C SER A 53 17.22 -7.90 3.49
N ALA A 54 18.22 -7.01 3.46
CA ALA A 54 18.00 -5.58 3.64
C ALA A 54 17.06 -4.99 2.58
N TRP A 55 17.12 -5.48 1.34
CA TRP A 55 16.24 -5.03 0.27
C TRP A 55 14.79 -5.50 0.49
N GLU A 56 14.56 -6.74 0.95
CA GLU A 56 13.20 -7.24 1.26
C GLU A 56 12.56 -6.43 2.38
N LEU A 57 13.33 -6.12 3.43
CA LEU A 57 12.86 -5.31 4.56
C LEU A 57 12.52 -3.88 4.13
N THR A 58 13.34 -3.30 3.25
CA THR A 58 13.10 -1.96 2.71
C THR A 58 11.85 -1.94 1.83
N LEU A 59 11.70 -2.94 0.96
CA LEU A 59 10.51 -3.10 0.12
C LEU A 59 9.25 -3.29 0.97
N LEU A 60 9.30 -4.18 1.96
CA LEU A 60 8.20 -4.44 2.88
C LEU A 60 7.79 -3.18 3.63
N SER A 61 8.77 -2.43 4.16
CA SER A 61 8.53 -1.17 4.88
C SER A 61 7.84 -0.12 4.00
N ASN A 62 8.25 -0.01 2.73
CA ASN A 62 7.61 0.88 1.77
C ASN A 62 6.18 0.43 1.44
N LEU A 63 5.95 -0.86 1.25
CA LEU A 63 4.61 -1.41 1.01
C LEU A 63 3.66 -1.16 2.19
N ILE A 64 4.16 -1.32 3.42
CA ILE A 64 3.42 -1.01 4.65
C ILE A 64 3.09 0.49 4.70
N THR A 65 4.06 1.36 4.43
CA THR A 65 3.84 2.82 4.48
C THR A 65 2.88 3.30 3.38
N LEU A 66 2.84 2.62 2.23
CA LEU A 66 1.88 2.90 1.16
C LEU A 66 0.49 2.34 1.43
N THR A 67 0.34 1.46 2.43
CA THR A 67 -0.97 0.95 2.83
C THR A 67 -1.72 2.07 3.59
N PRO A 68 -2.96 2.42 3.19
CA PRO A 68 -3.68 3.52 3.80
C PRO A 68 -3.85 3.34 5.31
N GLY A 69 -3.38 4.32 6.08
CA GLY A 69 -3.50 4.31 7.54
C GLY A 69 -2.42 3.52 8.27
N THR A 70 -1.30 3.18 7.63
CA THR A 70 -0.14 2.56 8.30
C THR A 70 1.17 3.27 7.98
N LEU A 71 2.13 3.21 8.89
CA LEU A 71 3.45 3.82 8.76
C LEU A 71 4.50 2.94 9.46
N THR A 72 5.60 2.64 8.79
CA THR A 72 6.75 2.00 9.44
C THR A 72 7.56 3.03 10.21
N ILE A 73 7.74 2.82 11.51
CA ILE A 73 8.48 3.72 12.41
C ILE A 73 9.96 3.37 12.44
N ASP A 74 10.26 2.08 12.67
CA ASP A 74 11.62 1.61 12.87
C ASP A 74 11.76 0.13 12.52
N VAL A 75 13.00 -0.30 12.29
CA VAL A 75 13.38 -1.69 12.03
C VAL A 75 14.54 -2.07 12.96
N GLU A 76 14.25 -2.92 13.93
CA GLU A 76 15.26 -3.45 14.84
C GLU A 76 15.75 -4.81 14.34
N THR A 77 17.05 -5.08 14.49
CA THR A 77 17.65 -6.37 14.13
C THR A 77 18.31 -6.98 15.36
N ASN A 78 17.86 -8.16 15.78
CA ASN A 78 18.39 -8.88 16.94
C ASN A 78 18.65 -10.34 16.58
N ASN A 79 19.90 -10.79 16.69
CA ASN A 79 20.32 -12.19 16.45
C ASN A 79 19.82 -12.78 15.11
N GLY A 80 19.82 -11.98 14.05
CA GLY A 80 19.36 -12.40 12.70
C GLY A 80 17.84 -12.43 12.52
N GLN A 81 17.07 -11.95 13.50
CA GLN A 81 15.64 -11.68 13.37
C GLN A 81 15.41 -10.18 13.23
N HIS A 82 14.50 -9.80 12.32
CA HIS A 82 14.14 -8.41 12.08
C HIS A 82 12.74 -8.13 12.63
N VAL A 83 12.60 -7.06 13.39
CA VAL A 83 11.33 -6.61 13.97
C VAL A 83 11.00 -5.24 13.42
N LEU A 84 9.88 -5.12 12.73
CA LEU A 84 9.36 -3.83 12.25
C LEU A 84 8.37 -3.28 13.26
N TYR A 85 8.55 -2.03 13.66
CA TYR A 85 7.58 -1.30 14.45
C TYR A 85 6.66 -0.53 13.51
N VAL A 86 5.40 -0.92 13.47
CA VAL A 86 4.40 -0.35 12.56
C VAL A 86 3.34 0.39 13.36
N LEU A 87 3.12 1.65 13.00
CA LEU A 87 2.01 2.46 13.45
C LEU A 87 0.81 2.21 12.54
N GLY A 88 -0.33 1.80 13.09
CA GLY A 88 -1.61 1.80 12.40
C GLY A 88 -2.51 2.89 12.96
N LEU A 89 -3.03 3.77 12.12
CA LEU A 89 -4.01 4.80 12.48
C LEU A 89 -5.40 4.20 12.75
N TYR A 90 -5.68 3.04 12.14
CA TYR A 90 -6.88 2.24 12.31
C TYR A 90 -6.52 0.86 12.85
N ALA A 91 -5.69 0.80 13.90
CA ALA A 91 -5.29 -0.49 14.47
C ALA A 91 -6.53 -1.19 15.04
N PRO A 92 -6.83 -2.44 14.61
CA PRO A 92 -7.86 -3.26 15.24
C PRO A 92 -7.61 -3.35 16.75
N SER A 93 -8.67 -3.45 17.54
CA SER A 93 -8.55 -3.65 18.99
C SER A 93 -7.74 -4.90 19.36
N ASP A 94 -7.68 -5.88 18.45
CA ASP A 94 -6.82 -7.06 18.55
C ASP A 94 -5.52 -6.86 17.74
N PRO A 95 -4.36 -6.72 18.40
CA PRO A 95 -3.06 -6.60 17.74
C PRO A 95 -2.72 -7.77 16.81
N ASN A 96 -3.28 -8.96 17.04
CA ASN A 96 -2.98 -10.14 16.23
C ASN A 96 -3.60 -10.06 14.84
N ARG A 97 -4.77 -9.43 14.71
CA ARG A 97 -5.35 -9.17 13.38
C ARG A 97 -4.51 -8.22 12.57
N PHE A 98 -3.93 -7.20 13.21
CA PHE A 98 -3.03 -6.29 12.53
C PHE A 98 -1.75 -7.02 12.07
N ARG A 99 -1.18 -7.86 12.94
CA ARG A 99 -0.03 -8.72 12.57
C ARG A 99 -0.35 -9.66 11.40
N GLN A 100 -1.56 -10.24 11.37
CA GLN A 100 -1.98 -11.09 10.25
C GLN A 100 -2.03 -10.34 8.91
N GLN A 101 -2.47 -9.09 8.90
CA GLN A 101 -2.47 -8.26 7.68
C GLN A 101 -1.04 -8.00 7.19
N LEU A 102 -0.12 -7.72 8.11
CA LEU A 102 1.31 -7.55 7.79
C LEU A 102 1.93 -8.86 7.27
N GLU A 103 1.57 -9.99 7.88
CA GLU A 103 2.00 -11.33 7.44
C GLU A 103 1.49 -11.68 6.05
N GLU A 104 0.24 -11.37 5.75
CA GLU A 104 -0.34 -11.58 4.42
C GLU A 104 0.35 -10.71 3.37
N LEU A 105 0.59 -9.43 3.68
CA LEU A 105 1.31 -8.52 2.79
C LEU A 105 2.74 -9.01 2.52
N GLU A 106 3.46 -9.42 3.56
CA GLU A 106 4.80 -10.00 3.44
C GLU A 106 4.77 -11.29 2.61
N GLY A 107 3.78 -12.16 2.83
CA GLY A 107 3.59 -13.38 2.05
C GLY A 107 3.41 -13.08 0.56
N ARG A 108 2.53 -12.13 0.23
CA ARG A 108 2.29 -11.69 -1.16
C ARG A 108 3.52 -11.06 -1.79
N MET A 109 4.25 -10.24 -1.04
CA MET A 109 5.51 -9.65 -1.50
C MET A 109 6.51 -10.75 -1.84
N ARG A 110 6.73 -11.71 -0.93
CA ARG A 110 7.72 -12.78 -1.12
C ARG A 110 7.38 -13.68 -2.31
N LEU A 111 6.10 -13.89 -2.64
CA LEU A 111 5.72 -14.61 -3.86
C LEU A 111 6.29 -13.96 -5.14
N VAL A 112 6.39 -12.63 -5.17
CA VAL A 112 6.94 -11.90 -6.32
C VAL A 112 8.46 -11.86 -6.28
N THR A 113 9.04 -11.77 -5.08
CA THR A 113 10.44 -11.35 -4.93
C THR A 113 11.43 -12.46 -4.58
N VAL A 114 10.97 -13.68 -4.27
CA VAL A 114 11.82 -14.87 -4.06
C VAL A 114 12.70 -15.20 -5.29
N GLY A 115 12.36 -14.72 -6.48
CA GLY A 115 13.18 -14.86 -7.69
C GLY A 115 14.33 -13.84 -7.83
N VAL A 116 14.24 -12.67 -7.18
CA VAL A 116 15.18 -11.55 -7.34
C VAL A 116 16.39 -11.66 -6.41
N SER A 117 16.23 -12.33 -5.25
CA SER A 117 17.28 -12.52 -4.23
C SER A 117 18.54 -13.29 -4.70
N ARG A 118 18.55 -13.87 -5.91
CA ARG A 118 19.68 -14.67 -6.41
C ARG A 118 20.73 -13.86 -7.18
N ASP A 119 20.47 -12.61 -7.55
CA ASP A 119 21.33 -11.85 -8.47
C ASP A 119 22.27 -10.84 -7.78
N GLU A 120 21.97 -10.40 -6.54
CA GLU A 120 22.81 -9.42 -5.83
C GLU A 120 24.03 -10.01 -5.12
N GLY A 121 24.14 -11.35 -5.04
CA GLY A 121 25.31 -12.04 -4.48
C GLY A 121 26.53 -12.11 -5.42
N ARG A 122 26.53 -11.40 -6.55
CA ARG A 122 27.57 -11.49 -7.60
C ARG A 122 28.46 -10.26 -7.75
N HIS A 123 28.29 -9.24 -6.90
CA HIS A 123 29.05 -7.99 -6.99
C HIS A 123 29.74 -7.54 -5.69
N GLN A 124 30.04 -8.47 -4.77
CA GLN A 124 31.01 -8.24 -3.69
C GLN A 124 32.10 -9.30 -3.70
#